data_AF-A0A026W4R1-F1
#
_entry.id   AF-A0A026W4R1-F1
#
_cell.length_a   1.000
_cell.length_b   1.000
_cell.length_c   1.000
_cell.angle_alpha   90.00
_cell.angle_beta   90.00
_cell.angle_gamma   90.00
#
_symmetry.space_group_name_H-M   'P 1'
#
loop_
_entity.id
_entity.type
_entity.pdbx_description
1 polymer ?
#
loop_
_entity_poly.entity_id
_entity_poly.type
_entity_poly.pdbx_seq_one_letter_code
_entity_poly.pdbx_strand_id
1 'polypeptide(L)'
;MEYFVPTRSSEIKKNAANDYTFVKYEAPKKKTRSAADDVDDKRKEKDKPKLTPAEVKKQQEKEMKKARYDVIKFGMSGFEKSKAKKAKVELAISLGAIPPKNRRMNYNNVKRQRKKEKEKEKKKEHISGLTSSLLKRNSKTVHKRDSGILGVYGKVPRDILSKKKS
;
A
#
# COMPACT_ATOMS: atom_id res chain seq x y z
N MET A 1 -51.49 -6.18 58.79
CA MET A 1 -50.76 -7.18 57.99
C MET A 1 -49.72 -6.42 57.17
N GLU A 2 -48.45 -6.56 57.51
CA GLU A 2 -47.36 -5.94 56.76
C GLU A 2 -47.17 -6.70 55.44
N TYR A 3 -47.22 -5.98 54.32
CA TYR A 3 -47.02 -6.56 52.99
C TYR A 3 -45.52 -6.75 52.74
N PHE A 4 -45.10 -8.01 52.55
CA PHE A 4 -43.72 -8.33 52.18
C PHE A 4 -43.46 -7.85 50.74
N VAL A 5 -42.56 -6.88 50.58
CA VAL A 5 -42.11 -6.39 49.28
C VAL A 5 -40.95 -7.28 48.81
N PRO A 6 -41.12 -8.09 47.74
CA PRO A 6 -40.07 -8.96 47.26
C PRO A 6 -38.89 -8.14 46.74
N THR A 7 -37.68 -8.63 47.02
CA THR A 7 -36.44 -8.03 46.53
C THR A 7 -36.16 -8.48 45.09
N ARG A 8 -35.47 -7.65 44.32
CA ARG A 8 -35.09 -7.92 42.92
C ARG A 8 -34.34 -9.25 42.75
N SER A 9 -33.54 -9.66 43.73
CA SER A 9 -32.82 -10.94 43.73
C SER A 9 -33.74 -12.15 43.93
N SER A 10 -34.85 -11.98 44.67
CA SER A 10 -35.86 -13.03 44.85
C SER A 10 -36.70 -13.26 43.58
N GLU A 11 -36.94 -12.21 42.79
CA GLU A 11 -37.64 -12.30 41.50
C GLU A 11 -36.81 -13.02 40.44
N ILE A 12 -35.51 -12.71 40.35
CA ILE A 12 -34.58 -13.36 39.41
C ILE A 12 -34.52 -14.89 39.63
N LYS A 13 -34.53 -15.34 40.89
CA LYS A 13 -34.51 -16.79 41.21
C LYS A 13 -35.82 -17.49 40.83
N LYS A 14 -36.96 -16.81 40.92
CA LYS A 14 -38.26 -17.36 40.50
C LYS A 14 -38.35 -17.48 38.98
N ASN A 15 -37.75 -16.54 38.25
CA ASN A 15 -37.78 -16.51 36.78
C ASN A 15 -36.65 -17.31 36.12
N ALA A 16 -35.63 -17.74 36.87
CA ALA A 16 -34.48 -18.49 36.35
C ALA A 16 -34.86 -19.77 35.60
N ALA A 17 -35.97 -20.43 35.97
CA ALA A 17 -36.47 -21.60 35.25
C ALA A 17 -37.11 -21.24 33.89
N ASN A 18 -37.70 -20.05 33.78
CA ASN A 18 -38.34 -19.57 32.56
C ASN A 18 -37.33 -18.95 31.57
N ASP A 19 -36.25 -18.37 32.09
CA ASP A 19 -35.22 -17.68 31.30
C ASP A 19 -34.15 -18.65 30.76
N TYR A 20 -34.24 -19.95 31.07
CA TYR A 20 -33.29 -20.94 30.58
C TYR A 20 -33.56 -21.28 29.10
N THR A 21 -32.59 -20.96 28.23
CA THR A 21 -32.63 -21.34 26.82
C THR A 21 -31.47 -22.25 26.47
N PHE A 22 -31.78 -23.46 26.01
CA PHE A 22 -30.78 -24.42 25.53
C PHE A 22 -30.63 -24.28 24.00
N VAL A 23 -29.50 -23.72 23.55
CA VAL A 23 -29.18 -23.61 22.13
C VAL A 23 -28.16 -24.68 21.75
N LYS A 24 -28.60 -25.70 21.02
CA LYS A 24 -27.73 -26.73 20.43
C LYS A 24 -27.29 -26.27 19.04
N TYR A 25 -25.99 -26.02 18.87
CA TYR A 25 -25.41 -25.70 17.57
C TYR A 25 -24.91 -26.95 16.85
N GLU A 26 -25.37 -27.17 15.63
CA GLU A 26 -24.81 -28.18 14.73
C GLU A 26 -24.02 -27.48 13.61
N ALA A 27 -22.73 -27.79 13.52
CA ALA A 27 -21.85 -27.15 12.55
C ALA A 27 -22.20 -27.60 11.12
N PRO A 28 -22.32 -26.66 10.15
CA PRO A 28 -22.58 -27.02 8.77
C PRO A 28 -21.38 -27.78 8.19
N LYS A 29 -21.62 -29.01 7.72
CA LYS A 29 -20.60 -29.80 7.03
C LYS A 29 -20.27 -29.16 5.69
N LYS A 30 -18.98 -28.99 5.39
CA LYS A 30 -18.52 -28.49 4.09
C LYS A 30 -18.93 -29.48 2.99
N LYS A 31 -19.65 -29.00 1.97
CA LYS A 31 -19.87 -29.77 0.74
C LYS A 31 -18.52 -30.04 0.08
N THR A 32 -18.10 -31.29 0.03
CA THR A 32 -17.02 -31.74 -0.85
C THR A 32 -17.55 -31.71 -2.27
N ARG A 33 -16.96 -30.91 -3.15
CA ARG A 33 -17.27 -30.96 -4.60
C ARG A 33 -16.94 -32.37 -5.08
N SER A 34 -17.94 -33.11 -5.53
CA SER A 34 -17.74 -34.38 -6.22
C SER A 34 -17.17 -34.09 -7.60
N ALA A 35 -16.29 -34.97 -8.11
CA ALA A 35 -15.70 -34.88 -9.45
C ALA A 35 -16.71 -34.78 -10.61
N ALA A 36 -18.02 -34.94 -10.35
CA ALA A 36 -19.10 -34.67 -11.29
C ALA A 36 -19.28 -33.17 -11.62
N ASP A 37 -18.90 -32.25 -10.73
CA ASP A 37 -19.01 -30.81 -10.98
C ASP A 37 -17.95 -30.30 -12.00
N ASP A 38 -16.84 -31.02 -12.18
CA ASP A 38 -15.81 -30.71 -13.19
C ASP A 38 -16.20 -31.20 -14.61
N VAL A 39 -17.19 -32.09 -14.73
CA VAL A 39 -17.63 -32.65 -16.03
C VAL A 39 -18.63 -31.72 -16.73
N ASP A 40 -19.33 -30.86 -16.00
CA ASP A 40 -20.34 -29.96 -16.56
C ASP A 40 -19.72 -28.78 -17.35
N ASP A 41 -18.45 -28.44 -17.08
CA ASP A 41 -17.72 -27.41 -17.84
C ASP A 41 -17.33 -27.90 -19.26
N LYS A 42 -17.11 -29.22 -19.42
CA LYS A 42 -16.74 -29.81 -20.73
C LYS A 42 -17.92 -30.04 -21.67
N ARG A 43 -19.16 -30.09 -21.17
CA ARG A 43 -20.34 -30.37 -21.98
C ARG A 43 -20.88 -29.15 -22.73
N LYS A 44 -20.48 -27.92 -22.34
CA LYS A 44 -20.90 -26.68 -23.00
C LYS A 44 -20.09 -26.30 -24.24
N GLU A 45 -19.13 -27.13 -24.64
CA GLU A 45 -18.23 -26.80 -25.74
C GLU A 45 -18.80 -27.07 -27.13
N LYS A 46 -19.84 -27.90 -27.23
CA LYS A 46 -20.38 -28.37 -28.52
C LYS A 46 -21.34 -27.39 -29.21
N ASP A 47 -21.87 -26.40 -28.48
CA ASP A 47 -22.85 -25.42 -28.98
C ASP A 47 -22.33 -23.98 -28.89
N LYS A 48 -21.03 -23.75 -29.15
CA LYS A 48 -20.50 -22.38 -29.23
C LYS A 48 -20.97 -21.76 -30.57
N PRO A 49 -21.68 -20.62 -30.57
CA PRO A 49 -21.98 -19.90 -31.80
C PRO A 49 -20.66 -19.55 -32.52
N LYS A 50 -20.66 -19.49 -33.86
CA LYS A 50 -19.50 -19.07 -34.64
C LYS A 50 -19.04 -17.69 -34.17
N LEU A 51 -18.00 -17.67 -33.33
CA LEU A 51 -17.49 -16.44 -32.72
C LEU A 51 -16.92 -15.54 -33.81
N THR A 52 -17.23 -14.25 -33.72
CA THR A 52 -16.65 -13.26 -34.62
C THR A 52 -15.12 -13.21 -34.44
N PRO A 53 -14.34 -12.82 -35.45
CA PRO A 53 -12.89 -12.69 -35.32
C PRO A 53 -12.44 -11.79 -34.16
N ALA A 54 -13.27 -10.80 -33.80
CA ALA A 54 -13.05 -9.93 -32.64
C ALA A 54 -13.23 -10.65 -31.30
N GLU A 55 -14.18 -11.58 -31.20
CA GLU A 55 -14.42 -12.38 -30.00
C GLU A 55 -13.33 -13.43 -29.79
N VAL A 56 -12.84 -14.05 -30.87
CA VAL A 56 -11.70 -14.98 -30.82
C VAL A 56 -10.46 -14.29 -30.25
N LYS A 57 -10.15 -13.07 -30.70
CA LYS A 57 -9.05 -12.27 -30.14
C LYS A 57 -9.24 -11.97 -28.65
N LYS A 58 -10.45 -11.57 -28.24
CA LYS A 58 -10.77 -11.32 -26.82
C LYS A 58 -10.63 -12.58 -25.96
N GLN A 59 -10.99 -13.75 -26.49
CA GLN A 59 -10.81 -15.03 -25.79
C GLN A 59 -9.33 -15.37 -25.64
N GLN A 60 -8.55 -15.24 -26.72
CA GLN A 60 -7.10 -15.44 -26.67
C GLN A 60 -6.44 -14.50 -25.66
N GLU A 61 -6.82 -13.22 -25.60
CA GLU A 61 -6.30 -12.30 -24.58
C GLU A 61 -6.65 -12.72 -23.15
N LYS A 62 -7.87 -13.24 -22.93
CA LYS A 62 -8.28 -13.76 -21.61
C LYS A 62 -7.47 -14.99 -21.23
N GLU A 63 -7.26 -15.90 -22.17
CA GLU A 63 -6.41 -17.09 -21.98
C GLU A 63 -4.97 -16.70 -21.65
N MET A 64 -4.39 -15.73 -22.38
CA MET A 64 -3.04 -15.24 -22.12
C MET A 64 -2.94 -14.55 -20.75
N LYS A 65 -3.96 -13.78 -20.33
CA LYS A 65 -4.01 -13.18 -18.98
C LYS A 65 -4.09 -14.25 -17.89
N LYS A 66 -4.89 -15.29 -18.11
CA LYS A 66 -5.00 -16.45 -17.19
C LYS A 66 -3.67 -17.19 -17.09
N ALA A 67 -3.02 -17.48 -18.22
CA ALA A 67 -1.72 -18.13 -18.25
C ALA A 67 -0.64 -17.31 -17.52
N ARG A 68 -0.60 -15.98 -17.72
CA ARG A 68 0.31 -15.09 -16.98
C ARG A 68 0.07 -15.17 -15.46
N TYR A 69 -1.19 -15.14 -15.03
CA TYR A 69 -1.53 -15.28 -13.62
C TYR A 69 -1.07 -16.63 -13.05
N ASP A 70 -1.29 -17.72 -13.79
CA ASP A 70 -0.90 -19.07 -13.34
C ASP A 70 0.62 -19.21 -13.23
N VAL A 71 1.38 -18.65 -14.17
CA VAL A 71 2.85 -18.60 -14.10
C VAL A 71 3.32 -17.84 -12.85
N ILE A 72 2.74 -16.66 -12.58
CA ILE A 72 3.10 -15.87 -11.39
C ILE A 72 2.75 -16.63 -10.11
N LYS A 73 1.54 -17.20 -10.04
CA LYS A 73 1.08 -18.01 -8.90
C LYS A 73 2.00 -19.20 -8.65
N PHE A 74 2.42 -19.89 -9.70
CA PHE A 74 3.36 -21.02 -9.62
C PHE A 74 4.73 -20.57 -9.10
N GLY A 75 5.28 -19.47 -9.65
CA GLY A 75 6.55 -18.90 -9.19
C GLY A 75 6.54 -18.53 -7.70
N MET A 76 5.40 -18.06 -7.18
CA MET A 76 5.23 -17.74 -5.76
C MET A 76 5.19 -18.96 -4.83
N SER A 77 4.90 -20.16 -5.35
CA SER A 77 4.81 -21.39 -4.55
C SER A 77 6.18 -21.79 -3.97
N GLY A 78 7.28 -21.45 -4.64
CA GLY A 78 8.64 -21.75 -4.18
C GLY A 78 9.18 -20.76 -3.13
N PHE A 79 8.43 -19.72 -2.75
CA PHE A 79 8.92 -18.70 -1.83
C PHE A 79 8.78 -19.12 -0.36
N GLU A 80 9.73 -18.69 0.46
CA GLU A 80 9.62 -18.77 1.91
C GLU A 80 8.37 -18.02 2.41
N LYS A 81 7.73 -18.51 3.49
CA LYS A 81 6.41 -18.04 3.97
C LYS A 81 6.28 -16.51 4.08
N SER A 82 7.31 -15.81 4.54
CA SER A 82 7.32 -14.35 4.68
C SER A 82 7.32 -13.63 3.33
N LYS A 83 8.13 -14.10 2.37
CA LYS A 83 8.23 -13.58 1.00
C LYS A 83 7.00 -13.93 0.19
N ALA A 84 6.47 -15.15 0.34
CA ALA A 84 5.23 -15.59 -0.31
C ALA A 84 4.04 -14.69 0.08
N LYS A 85 3.92 -14.29 1.35
CA LYS A 85 2.88 -13.34 1.79
C LYS A 85 3.01 -11.98 1.11
N LYS A 86 4.22 -11.43 1.00
CA LYS A 86 4.47 -10.15 0.33
C LYS A 86 4.12 -10.22 -1.15
N ALA A 87 4.60 -11.25 -1.85
CA ALA A 87 4.30 -11.46 -3.27
C ALA A 87 2.78 -11.62 -3.51
N LYS A 88 2.04 -12.26 -2.60
CA LYS A 88 0.56 -12.37 -2.69
C LYS A 88 -0.12 -11.01 -2.58
N VAL A 89 0.33 -10.17 -1.65
CA VAL A 89 -0.19 -8.81 -1.50
C VAL A 89 0.13 -7.97 -2.73
N GLU A 90 1.37 -8.05 -3.24
CA GLU A 90 1.79 -7.34 -4.46
C GLU A 90 0.99 -7.76 -5.68
N LEU A 91 0.80 -9.08 -5.89
CA LEU A 91 -0.04 -9.60 -6.96
C LEU A 91 -1.48 -9.09 -6.85
N ALA A 92 -2.06 -9.10 -5.65
CA ALA A 92 -3.40 -8.58 -5.43
C ALA A 92 -3.49 -7.08 -5.78
N ILE A 93 -2.50 -6.28 -5.39
CA ILE A 93 -2.43 -4.85 -5.73
C ILE A 93 -2.33 -4.66 -7.25
N SER A 94 -1.51 -5.44 -7.95
CA SER A 94 -1.41 -5.41 -9.42
C SER A 94 -2.72 -5.76 -10.12
N LEU A 95 -3.53 -6.65 -9.52
CA LEU A 95 -4.88 -6.98 -9.98
C LEU A 95 -5.94 -5.92 -9.61
N GLY A 96 -5.55 -4.83 -8.96
CA GLY A 96 -6.41 -3.71 -8.59
C GLY A 96 -6.96 -3.76 -7.16
N ALA A 97 -6.47 -4.66 -6.30
CA ALA A 97 -6.83 -4.65 -4.88
C ALA A 97 -6.27 -3.41 -4.17
N ILE A 98 -7.01 -2.92 -3.18
CA ILE A 98 -6.56 -1.79 -2.34
C ILE A 98 -5.39 -2.26 -1.46
N PRO A 99 -4.25 -1.54 -1.44
CA PRO A 99 -3.10 -1.92 -0.63
C PRO A 99 -3.43 -1.92 0.87
N PRO A 100 -2.81 -2.80 1.67
CA PRO A 100 -3.09 -2.88 3.10
C PRO A 100 -2.69 -1.59 3.82
N LYS A 101 -3.48 -1.19 4.81
CA LYS A 101 -3.23 0.03 5.59
C LYS A 101 -1.94 -0.09 6.40
N ASN A 102 -1.13 0.96 6.37
CA ASN A 102 0.08 1.04 7.19
C ASN A 102 -0.27 1.00 8.68
N ARG A 103 0.56 0.30 9.47
CA ARG A 103 0.42 0.26 10.93
C ARG A 103 0.52 1.68 11.50
N ARG A 104 -0.35 2.02 12.45
CA ARG A 104 -0.29 3.30 13.16
C ARG A 104 1.05 3.40 13.89
N MET A 105 1.82 4.45 13.61
CA MET A 105 3.10 4.72 14.26
C MET A 105 3.14 6.18 14.72
N ASN A 106 3.93 6.46 15.77
CA ASN A 106 4.16 7.82 16.23
C ASN A 106 4.82 8.66 15.12
N TYR A 107 4.31 9.88 14.90
CA TYR A 107 4.80 10.79 13.87
C TYR A 107 6.31 11.04 13.95
N ASN A 108 6.86 11.18 15.15
CA ASN A 108 8.30 11.42 15.35
C ASN A 108 9.15 10.24 14.85
N ASN A 109 8.64 9.01 14.93
CA ASN A 109 9.33 7.83 14.43
C ASN A 109 9.25 7.76 12.90
N VAL A 110 8.09 8.06 12.33
CA VAL A 110 7.90 8.13 10.87
C VAL A 110 8.81 9.19 10.25
N LYS A 111 8.90 10.38 10.87
CA LYS A 111 9.78 11.47 10.43
C LYS A 111 11.25 11.06 10.45
N ARG A 112 11.69 10.38 11.53
CA ARG A 112 13.06 9.85 11.63
C ARG A 112 13.36 8.78 10.58
N GLN A 113 12.45 7.84 10.33
CA GLN A 113 12.60 6.81 9.29
C GLN A 113 12.75 7.42 7.90
N ARG A 114 11.84 8.34 7.52
CA ARG A 114 11.91 9.04 6.23
C ARG A 114 13.22 9.82 6.04
N LYS A 115 13.73 10.46 7.09
CA LYS A 115 15.03 11.17 7.02
C LYS A 115 16.17 10.20 6.75
N LYS A 116 16.21 9.07 7.47
CA LYS A 116 17.23 8.01 7.28
C LYS A 116 17.15 7.37 5.89
N GLU A 117 15.95 7.14 5.35
CA GLU A 117 15.75 6.60 4.00
C GLU A 117 16.28 7.57 2.94
N LYS A 118 15.93 8.85 3.02
CA LYS A 118 16.46 9.90 2.12
C LYS A 118 17.99 10.00 2.17
N GLU A 119 18.59 9.91 3.36
CA GLU A 119 20.05 9.92 3.50
C GLU A 119 20.70 8.68 2.88
N LYS A 120 20.06 7.50 2.99
CA LYS A 120 20.53 6.27 2.32
C LYS A 120 20.40 6.34 0.81
N GLU A 121 19.31 6.90 0.29
CA GLU A 121 19.11 7.11 -1.15
C GLU A 121 20.18 8.04 -1.73
N LYS A 122 20.42 9.19 -1.11
CA LYS A 122 21.51 10.09 -1.51
C LYS A 122 22.87 9.39 -1.52
N LYS A 123 23.18 8.61 -0.47
CA LYS A 123 24.43 7.83 -0.42
C LYS A 123 24.51 6.81 -1.57
N LYS A 124 23.42 6.15 -1.94
CA LYS A 124 23.39 5.22 -3.09
C LYS A 124 23.58 5.94 -4.43
N GLU A 125 22.95 7.09 -4.61
CA GLU A 125 23.10 7.92 -5.82
C GLU A 125 24.55 8.37 -6.04
N HIS A 126 25.28 8.65 -4.95
CA HIS A 126 26.69 9.04 -5.01
C HIS A 126 27.67 7.88 -5.27
N ILE A 127 27.24 6.61 -5.22
CA ILE A 127 28.11 5.44 -5.47
C ILE A 127 28.19 5.12 -6.97
N SER A 128 27.17 5.46 -7.76
CA SER A 128 27.22 5.30 -9.21
C SER A 128 27.91 6.52 -9.86
N GLY A 129 29.23 6.45 -10.09
CA GLY A 129 29.98 7.51 -10.79
C GLY A 129 29.48 7.86 -12.20
N LEU A 130 28.59 7.03 -12.76
CA LEU A 130 27.97 7.23 -14.08
C LEU A 130 26.87 8.30 -14.08
N THR A 131 26.22 8.57 -12.94
CA THR A 131 25.08 9.51 -12.88
C THR A 131 25.52 10.94 -12.61
N SER A 132 26.66 11.14 -11.92
CA SER A 132 27.21 12.47 -11.65
C SER A 132 27.72 13.20 -12.90
N SER A 133 28.14 12.47 -13.94
CA SER A 133 28.59 13.06 -15.20
C SER A 133 27.45 13.48 -16.13
N LEU A 134 26.25 12.91 -15.95
CA LEU A 134 25.05 13.23 -16.74
C LEU A 134 24.21 14.37 -16.13
N LEU A 135 24.46 14.72 -14.88
CA LEU A 135 23.87 15.90 -14.25
C LEU A 135 24.56 17.15 -14.79
N LYS A 136 23.97 17.75 -15.83
CA LYS A 136 24.36 19.11 -16.29
C LYS A 136 24.38 20.02 -15.07
N ARG A 137 25.58 20.51 -14.71
CA ARG A 137 25.76 21.55 -13.72
C ARG A 137 25.14 22.82 -14.31
N ASN A 138 23.84 23.02 -14.05
CA ASN A 138 23.18 24.28 -14.29
C ASN A 138 23.80 25.28 -13.30
N SER A 139 24.93 25.87 -13.68
CA SER A 139 25.44 27.06 -13.01
C SER A 139 24.40 28.14 -13.23
N LYS A 140 23.51 28.32 -12.25
CA LYS A 140 22.74 29.56 -12.16
C LYS A 140 23.79 30.65 -12.07
N THR A 141 23.96 31.42 -13.14
CA THR A 141 24.61 32.71 -13.07
C THR A 141 23.85 33.50 -12.03
N VAL A 142 24.45 33.64 -10.85
CA VAL A 142 23.96 34.58 -9.85
C VAL A 142 24.17 35.95 -10.50
N HIS A 143 23.14 36.47 -11.16
CA HIS A 143 23.12 37.88 -11.52
C HIS A 143 23.22 38.62 -10.18
N LYS A 144 24.42 39.15 -9.91
CA LYS A 144 24.63 40.09 -8.83
C LYS A 144 23.73 41.28 -9.16
N ARG A 145 22.55 41.32 -8.53
CA ARG A 145 21.85 42.57 -8.34
C ARG A 145 22.82 43.44 -7.54
N ASP A 146 22.90 44.71 -7.93
CA ASP A 146 23.78 45.74 -7.35
C ASP A 146 25.01 46.10 -8.21
N SER A 147 24.78 46.38 -9.49
CA SER A 147 25.67 47.29 -10.24
C SER A 147 25.04 48.68 -10.31
N GLY A 148 24.85 49.31 -9.16
CA GLY A 148 24.74 50.77 -9.09
C GLY A 148 26.11 51.41 -9.35
N ILE A 149 26.13 52.72 -9.63
CA ILE A 149 27.31 53.51 -10.04
C ILE A 149 28.52 53.37 -9.09
N LEU A 150 28.29 52.90 -7.86
CA LEU A 150 29.30 52.60 -6.85
C LEU A 150 30.25 51.45 -7.24
N GLY A 151 29.87 50.58 -8.19
CA GLY A 151 30.77 49.57 -8.75
C GLY A 151 31.89 50.16 -9.63
N VAL A 152 31.64 51.32 -10.25
CA VAL A 152 32.60 52.01 -11.13
C VAL A 152 33.64 52.80 -10.32
N TYR A 153 33.23 53.38 -9.20
CA TYR A 153 34.10 54.25 -8.39
C TYR A 153 34.66 53.57 -7.12
N GLY A 154 34.39 52.28 -6.92
CA GLY A 154 34.93 51.50 -5.81
C GLY A 154 34.31 51.84 -4.45
N LYS A 155 34.31 50.85 -3.54
CA LYS A 155 33.77 51.02 -2.19
C LYS A 155 34.82 51.69 -1.30
N VAL A 156 34.62 52.94 -0.93
CA VAL A 156 35.48 53.65 0.03
C VAL A 156 35.26 53.07 1.44
N PRO A 157 36.29 52.61 2.16
CA PRO A 157 36.14 52.14 3.53
C PRO A 157 35.74 53.29 4.47
N ARG A 158 34.82 53.01 5.41
CA ARG A 158 34.21 54.03 6.28
C ARG A 158 35.19 54.70 7.24
N ASP A 159 36.37 54.11 7.43
CA ASP A 159 37.39 54.58 8.37
C ASP A 159 38.09 55.88 7.91
N ILE A 160 37.92 56.26 6.64
CA ILE A 160 38.50 57.51 6.08
C ILE A 160 37.60 58.72 6.37
N LEU A 161 36.29 58.52 6.56
CA LEU A 161 35.30 59.61 6.73
C LEU A 161 35.24 60.17 8.16
N SER A 162 35.74 59.44 9.16
CA SER A 162 35.71 59.88 10.57
C SER A 162 36.85 60.84 10.94
N LYS A 163 37.87 61.00 10.08
CA LYS A 163 39.08 61.79 10.39
C LYS A 163 39.02 63.28 10.00
N LYS A 164 37.89 63.76 9.48
CA LYS A 164 37.69 65.16 9.05
C LYS A 164 36.57 65.89 9.82
N LYS A 165 36.46 65.64 11.12
CA LYS A 165 35.74 66.54 12.03
C LYS A 165 36.67 66.89 13.18
N SER A 166 37.51 67.89 12.94
CA SER A 166 38.18 68.73 13.92
C SER A 166 37.94 70.17 13.50
#